data_AF-A0A9X5X8K1-F1
#
_entry.id   AF-A0A9X5X8K1-F1
#
_cell.length_a   1.000
_cell.length_b   1.000
_cell.length_c   1.000
_cell.angle_alpha   90.00
_cell.angle_beta   90.00
_cell.angle_gamma   90.00
#
_symmetry.space_group_name_H-M   'P 1'
#
loop_
_entity.id
_entity.type
_entity.pdbx_description
1 polymer ?
#
loop_
_entity_poly.entity_id
_entity_poly.type
_entity_poly.pdbx_seq_one_letter_code
_entity_poly.pdbx_strand_id
1 'polypeptide(L)'
;MEDWRWTANWWPAARRKDGVSFTVHRVLASIADEVERWAAIEDPPFNQRTGQRHWTPDSAKRLVGQRVDRPVTIEEKVQAVTDLVRDDEVAGQVATGLLRRPAVAAQVSTEDKVRVVQELARDDEVAGQVTADLLQRPTVARKVMLLGLLEIGPGRRLVAELPPGRDGRGRDVAEIRPP
;
A
#
# COMPACT_ATOMS: atom_id res chain seq x y z
N MET A 1 21.46 -31.80 -3.66
CA MET A 1 22.52 -32.42 -2.83
C MET A 1 23.68 -31.44 -2.55
N GLU A 2 23.56 -30.18 -2.96
CA GLU A 2 24.63 -29.18 -2.95
C GLU A 2 24.68 -28.39 -1.62
N ASP A 3 23.52 -28.14 -1.03
CA ASP A 3 23.35 -27.36 0.21
C ASP A 3 24.08 -27.92 1.45
N TRP A 4 24.14 -29.25 1.61
CA TRP A 4 24.71 -29.83 2.84
C TRP A 4 26.24 -29.81 2.84
N ARG A 5 26.88 -30.00 1.67
CA ARG A 5 28.34 -29.89 1.53
C ARG A 5 28.78 -28.46 1.74
N TRP A 6 28.06 -27.52 1.12
CA TRP A 6 28.29 -26.10 1.29
C TRP A 6 28.16 -25.69 2.77
N THR A 7 27.05 -26.05 3.43
CA THR A 7 26.84 -25.75 4.86
C THR A 7 27.92 -26.38 5.74
N ALA A 8 28.31 -27.63 5.46
CA ALA A 8 29.34 -28.32 6.22
C ALA A 8 30.74 -27.70 6.05
N ASN A 9 31.01 -27.09 4.88
CA ASN A 9 32.25 -26.35 4.63
C ASN A 9 32.32 -25.07 5.48
N TRP A 10 31.22 -24.33 5.60
CA TRP A 10 31.13 -23.13 6.42
C TRP A 10 31.02 -23.41 7.93
N TRP A 11 30.60 -24.63 8.29
CA TRP A 11 30.45 -25.09 9.67
C TRP A 11 31.22 -26.40 9.93
N PRO A 12 32.52 -26.33 10.25
CA PRO A 12 33.28 -27.46 10.74
C PRO A 12 32.62 -28.10 11.96
N ALA A 13 32.78 -29.41 12.15
CA ALA A 13 32.09 -30.13 13.23
C ALA A 13 32.31 -29.53 14.63
N ALA A 14 33.53 -29.05 14.92
CA ALA A 14 33.88 -28.41 16.19
C ALA A 14 33.24 -27.04 16.42
N ARG A 15 32.66 -26.42 15.38
CA ARG A 15 32.01 -25.09 15.44
C ARG A 15 30.49 -25.18 15.32
N ARG A 16 29.93 -26.39 15.18
CA ARG A 16 28.48 -26.60 15.17
C ARG A 16 27.96 -26.58 16.60
N LYS A 17 26.83 -25.92 16.81
CA LYS A 17 26.26 -25.74 18.14
C LYS A 17 25.19 -26.79 18.41
N ASP A 18 25.34 -27.52 19.52
CA ASP A 18 24.37 -28.55 19.92
C ASP A 18 22.99 -27.96 20.23
N GLY A 19 21.96 -28.62 19.70
CA GLY A 19 20.57 -28.15 19.78
C GLY A 19 20.20 -27.09 18.73
N VAL A 20 21.13 -26.70 17.84
CA VAL A 20 20.82 -25.85 16.68
C VAL A 20 20.64 -26.72 15.44
N SER A 21 19.48 -26.61 14.81
CA SER A 21 19.17 -27.42 13.62
C SER A 21 20.12 -27.13 12.45
N PHE A 22 20.30 -28.11 11.56
CA PHE A 22 21.12 -27.94 10.35
C PHE A 22 20.56 -26.84 9.42
N THR A 23 19.24 -26.64 9.41
CA THR A 23 18.60 -25.54 8.66
C THR A 23 19.08 -24.17 9.13
N VAL A 24 19.24 -23.97 10.45
CA VAL A 24 19.77 -22.71 10.99
C VAL A 24 21.22 -22.51 10.56
N HIS A 25 22.05 -23.55 10.67
CA HIS A 25 23.44 -23.50 10.20
C HIS A 25 23.50 -23.12 8.71
N ARG A 26 22.64 -23.71 7.86
CA ARG A 26 22.55 -23.37 6.44
C ARG A 26 22.18 -21.90 6.22
N VAL A 27 21.20 -21.39 6.96
CA VAL A 27 20.78 -19.99 6.83
C VAL A 27 21.90 -19.04 7.29
N LEU A 28 22.49 -19.27 8.46
CA LEU A 28 23.58 -18.43 8.98
C LEU A 28 24.86 -18.52 8.13
N ALA A 29 25.07 -19.62 7.40
CA ALA A 29 26.17 -19.74 6.45
C ALA A 29 26.12 -18.69 5.32
N SER A 30 24.99 -18.01 5.09
CA SER A 30 24.93 -16.91 4.12
C SER A 30 25.59 -15.61 4.63
N ILE A 31 25.89 -15.50 5.93
CA ILE A 31 26.68 -14.37 6.46
C ILE A 31 28.09 -14.50 5.88
N ALA A 32 28.55 -13.53 5.11
CA ALA A 32 29.83 -13.59 4.41
C ALA A 32 31.02 -13.49 5.37
N ASP A 33 30.91 -12.59 6.36
CA ASP A 33 31.94 -12.40 7.39
C ASP A 33 31.97 -13.59 8.35
N GLU A 34 33.16 -14.19 8.52
CA GLU A 34 33.34 -15.38 9.32
C GLU A 34 33.24 -15.10 10.82
N VAL A 35 33.76 -13.96 11.29
CA VAL A 35 33.74 -13.58 12.70
C VAL A 35 32.31 -13.28 13.13
N GLU A 36 31.57 -12.53 12.31
CA GLU A 36 30.16 -12.24 12.51
C GLU A 36 29.34 -13.53 12.52
N ARG A 37 29.58 -14.44 11.56
CA ARG A 37 28.86 -15.71 11.49
C ARG A 37 29.06 -16.55 12.75
N TRP A 38 30.30 -16.64 13.24
CA TRP A 38 30.60 -17.37 14.46
C TRP A 38 29.99 -16.72 15.69
N ALA A 39 30.06 -15.39 15.80
CA ALA A 39 29.41 -14.67 16.89
C ALA A 39 27.89 -14.86 16.87
N ALA A 40 27.29 -14.86 15.67
CA ALA A 40 25.86 -14.99 15.50
C ALA A 40 25.33 -16.32 16.06
N ILE A 41 25.96 -17.46 15.77
CA ILE A 41 25.42 -18.74 16.25
C ILE A 41 25.44 -18.88 17.78
N GLU A 42 26.34 -18.17 18.45
CA GLU A 42 26.51 -18.17 19.91
C GLU A 42 25.52 -17.23 20.64
N ASP A 43 24.92 -16.25 19.95
CA ASP A 43 23.90 -15.36 20.53
C ASP A 43 22.49 -15.68 19.97
N PRO A 44 21.84 -16.75 20.46
CA PRO A 44 20.49 -17.07 20.02
C PRO A 44 19.50 -15.97 20.44
N PRO A 45 18.60 -15.57 19.52
CA PRO A 45 17.61 -14.55 19.78
C PRO A 45 16.57 -15.02 20.78
N PHE A 46 15.99 -14.07 21.51
CA PHE A 46 14.93 -14.33 22.46
C PHE A 46 13.61 -14.63 21.75
N ASN A 47 13.01 -15.78 22.04
CA ASN A 47 11.71 -16.15 21.53
C ASN A 47 10.62 -15.80 22.54
N GLN A 48 9.86 -14.73 22.28
CA GLN A 48 8.80 -14.25 23.17
C GLN A 48 7.71 -15.30 23.44
N ARG A 49 7.45 -16.23 22.51
CA ARG A 49 6.41 -17.25 22.66
C ARG A 49 6.80 -18.32 23.67
N THR A 50 8.08 -18.70 23.72
CA THR A 50 8.58 -19.76 24.61
C THR A 50 9.29 -19.18 25.85
N GLY A 51 9.60 -17.89 25.85
CA GLY A 51 10.35 -17.23 26.93
C GLY A 51 11.82 -17.64 27.00
N GLN A 52 12.34 -18.31 25.98
CA GLN A 52 13.69 -18.87 25.96
C GLN A 52 14.50 -18.31 24.79
N ARG A 53 15.82 -18.21 24.98
CA ARG A 53 16.77 -17.91 23.89
C ARG A 53 17.11 -19.18 23.15
N HIS A 54 16.65 -19.30 21.92
CA HIS A 54 17.01 -20.43 21.07
C HIS A 54 16.87 -20.08 19.60
N TRP A 55 17.69 -20.72 18.77
CA TRP A 55 17.58 -20.59 17.32
C TRP A 55 16.33 -21.30 16.79
N THR A 56 15.66 -20.64 15.86
CA THR A 56 14.64 -21.21 14.97
C THR A 56 15.02 -20.88 13.53
N PRO A 57 14.51 -21.63 12.53
CA PRO A 57 14.71 -21.27 11.13
C PRO A 57 14.27 -19.83 10.82
N ASP A 58 13.13 -19.38 11.36
CA ASP A 58 12.65 -18.00 11.18
C ASP A 58 13.54 -16.96 11.85
N SER A 59 14.05 -17.25 13.05
CA SER A 59 14.94 -16.31 13.73
C SER A 59 16.28 -16.19 13.02
N ALA A 60 16.79 -17.29 12.44
CA ALA A 60 17.98 -17.25 11.59
C ALA A 60 17.73 -16.45 10.30
N LYS A 61 16.61 -16.72 9.62
CA LYS A 61 16.21 -16.00 8.39
C LYS A 61 16.09 -14.50 8.65
N ARG A 62 15.44 -14.12 9.75
CA ARG A 62 15.30 -12.74 10.19
C ARG A 62 16.65 -12.05 10.41
N LEU A 63 17.61 -12.72 11.04
CA LEU A 63 18.95 -12.15 11.27
C LEU A 63 19.63 -11.80 9.95
N VAL A 64 19.51 -12.66 8.94
CA VAL A 64 20.19 -12.48 7.64
C VAL A 64 19.33 -11.78 6.59
N GLY A 65 18.20 -11.18 7.00
CA GLY A 65 17.28 -10.47 6.10
C GLY A 65 16.56 -11.37 5.08
N GLN A 66 16.52 -12.69 5.29
CA GLN A 66 15.77 -13.62 4.45
C GLN A 66 14.28 -13.64 4.85
N ARG A 67 13.43 -13.98 3.87
CA ARG A 67 11.99 -14.13 4.08
C ARG A 67 11.71 -15.22 5.14
N VAL A 68 11.00 -14.84 6.19
CA VAL A 68 10.52 -15.75 7.23
C VAL A 68 9.30 -16.52 6.76
N ASP A 69 9.14 -17.74 7.26
CA ASP A 69 7.95 -18.57 7.02
C ASP A 69 6.79 -18.13 7.92
N ARG A 70 7.10 -17.60 9.11
CA ARG A 70 6.12 -17.07 10.07
C ARG A 70 6.39 -15.60 10.40
N PRO A 71 5.75 -14.67 9.67
CA PRO A 71 5.82 -13.24 9.94
C PRO A 71 5.28 -12.87 11.34
N VAL A 72 6.07 -12.13 12.12
CA VAL A 72 5.69 -11.64 13.45
C VAL A 72 5.61 -10.12 13.45
N THR A 73 6.61 -9.44 12.92
CA THR A 73 6.66 -7.98 12.88
C THR A 73 5.69 -7.41 11.84
N ILE A 74 5.36 -6.12 11.93
CA ILE A 74 4.53 -5.45 10.93
C ILE A 74 5.21 -5.51 9.57
N GLU A 75 6.50 -5.21 9.49
CA GLU A 75 7.28 -5.24 8.25
C GLU A 75 7.28 -6.63 7.59
N GLU A 76 7.49 -7.70 8.36
CA GLU A 76 7.43 -9.07 7.84
C GLU A 76 6.04 -9.41 7.29
N LYS A 77 4.99 -8.95 7.98
CA LYS A 77 3.61 -9.18 7.54
C LYS A 77 3.30 -8.40 6.27
N VAL A 78 3.78 -7.16 6.18
CA VAL A 78 3.66 -6.35 4.96
C VAL A 78 4.36 -7.04 3.81
N GLN A 79 5.61 -7.49 3.99
CA GLN A 79 6.35 -8.20 2.96
C GLN A 79 5.63 -9.48 2.50
N ALA A 80 5.12 -10.28 3.46
CA ALA A 80 4.38 -11.50 3.15
C ALA A 80 3.08 -11.22 2.40
N VAL A 81 2.33 -10.17 2.76
CA VAL A 81 1.13 -9.75 2.03
C VAL A 81 1.49 -9.28 0.63
N THR A 82 2.50 -8.43 0.47
CA THR A 82 2.98 -7.94 -0.83
C THR A 82 3.35 -9.09 -1.77
N ASP A 83 4.00 -10.14 -1.24
CA ASP A 83 4.32 -11.32 -2.05
C ASP A 83 3.09 -12.13 -2.47
N LEU A 84 2.03 -12.14 -1.66
CA LEU A 84 0.78 -12.82 -1.98
C LEU A 84 -0.06 -12.07 -3.03
N VAL A 85 0.03 -10.74 -3.04
CA VAL A 85 -0.72 -9.86 -3.95
C VAL A 85 0.08 -9.43 -5.18
N ARG A 86 0.96 -10.31 -5.69
CA ARG A 86 1.68 -10.08 -6.96
C ARG A 86 0.77 -10.14 -8.19
N ASP A 87 -0.36 -10.82 -8.06
CA ASP A 87 -1.39 -10.87 -9.06
C ASP A 87 -2.30 -9.65 -8.93
N ASP A 88 -2.49 -8.90 -10.01
CA ASP A 88 -3.23 -7.64 -10.01
C ASP A 88 -4.73 -7.82 -9.70
N GLU A 89 -5.32 -8.96 -10.09
CA GLU A 89 -6.72 -9.26 -9.76
C GLU A 89 -6.87 -9.47 -8.24
N VAL A 90 -5.97 -10.25 -7.65
CA VAL A 90 -5.93 -10.45 -6.20
C VAL A 90 -5.64 -9.15 -5.47
N ALA A 91 -4.69 -8.35 -5.96
CA ALA A 91 -4.33 -7.06 -5.38
C ALA A 91 -5.52 -6.10 -5.37
N GLY A 92 -6.27 -6.00 -6.47
CA GLY A 92 -7.46 -5.18 -6.58
C GLY A 92 -8.56 -5.57 -5.58
N GLN A 93 -8.80 -6.87 -5.41
CA GLN A 93 -9.78 -7.37 -4.43
C GLN A 93 -9.35 -7.06 -2.99
N VAL A 94 -8.08 -7.29 -2.65
CA VAL A 94 -7.52 -6.99 -1.32
C VAL A 94 -7.58 -5.49 -1.03
N ALA A 95 -7.14 -4.65 -1.97
CA ALA A 95 -7.18 -3.18 -1.83
C ALA A 95 -8.61 -2.69 -1.58
N THR A 96 -9.58 -3.16 -2.37
CA THR A 96 -11.01 -2.83 -2.20
C THR A 96 -11.52 -3.26 -0.83
N GLY A 97 -11.22 -4.48 -0.40
CA GLY A 97 -11.64 -5.00 0.90
C GLY A 97 -11.04 -4.23 2.08
N LEU A 98 -9.77 -3.82 1.97
CA LEU A 98 -9.08 -3.03 2.98
C LEU A 98 -9.62 -1.60 3.06
N LEU A 99 -9.79 -0.91 1.92
CA LEU A 99 -10.25 0.48 1.89
C LEU A 99 -11.73 0.64 2.28
N ARG A 100 -12.55 -0.41 2.17
CA ARG A 100 -13.92 -0.42 2.72
C ARG A 100 -13.97 -0.34 4.24
N ARG A 101 -12.86 -0.60 4.95
CA ARG A 101 -12.79 -0.53 6.42
C ARG A 101 -12.43 0.90 6.83
N PRO A 102 -13.32 1.67 7.49
CA PRO A 102 -13.07 3.08 7.79
C PRO A 102 -11.80 3.31 8.62
N ALA A 103 -11.51 2.40 9.56
CA ALA A 103 -10.30 2.47 10.38
C ALA A 103 -9.01 2.30 9.57
N VAL A 104 -9.02 1.49 8.50
CA VAL A 104 -7.85 1.33 7.61
C VAL A 104 -7.72 2.55 6.71
N ALA A 105 -8.82 3.02 6.11
CA ALA A 105 -8.83 4.23 5.31
C ALA A 105 -8.35 5.46 6.11
N ALA A 106 -8.65 5.54 7.41
CA ALA A 106 -8.18 6.60 8.29
C ALA A 106 -6.65 6.62 8.45
N GLN A 107 -5.98 5.47 8.40
CA GLN A 107 -4.52 5.36 8.53
C GLN A 107 -3.76 5.79 7.27
N VAL A 108 -4.42 5.83 6.10
CA VAL A 108 -3.80 6.28 4.85
C VAL A 108 -3.60 7.81 4.91
N SER A 109 -2.41 8.27 4.53
CA SER A 109 -2.08 9.70 4.51
C SER A 109 -3.04 10.48 3.59
N THR A 110 -3.24 11.77 3.86
CA THR A 110 -4.06 12.62 2.98
C THR A 110 -3.47 12.70 1.58
N GLU A 111 -2.14 12.74 1.46
CA GLU A 111 -1.46 12.75 0.16
C GLU A 111 -1.74 11.48 -0.65
N ASP A 112 -1.60 10.31 -0.02
CA ASP A 112 -1.86 9.03 -0.70
C ASP A 112 -3.34 8.86 -1.06
N LYS A 113 -4.26 9.34 -0.21
CA LYS A 113 -5.69 9.38 -0.54
C LYS A 113 -5.96 10.19 -1.80
N VAL A 114 -5.39 11.40 -1.89
CA VAL A 114 -5.55 12.27 -3.06
C VAL A 114 -4.95 11.61 -4.29
N ARG A 115 -3.76 11.03 -4.18
CA ARG A 115 -3.09 10.32 -5.28
C ARG A 115 -3.92 9.15 -5.79
N VAL A 116 -4.41 8.29 -4.90
CA VAL A 116 -5.27 7.16 -5.27
C VAL A 116 -6.56 7.64 -5.95
N VAL A 117 -7.21 8.68 -5.43
CA VAL A 117 -8.41 9.25 -6.06
C VAL A 117 -8.09 9.83 -7.44
N GLN A 118 -6.95 10.49 -7.62
CA GLN A 118 -6.51 11.01 -8.93
C GLN A 118 -6.25 9.88 -9.93
N GLU A 119 -5.61 8.79 -9.52
CA GLU A 119 -5.38 7.63 -10.38
C GLU A 119 -6.69 6.95 -10.78
N LEU A 120 -7.62 6.76 -9.83
CA LEU A 120 -8.95 6.19 -10.12
C LEU A 120 -9.80 7.11 -11.01
N ALA A 121 -9.66 8.44 -10.87
CA ALA A 121 -10.35 9.42 -11.70
C ALA A 121 -9.73 9.61 -13.09
N ARG A 122 -8.71 8.84 -13.47
CA ARG A 122 -8.28 8.75 -14.88
C ARG A 122 -9.29 8.00 -15.75
N ASP A 123 -10.16 7.21 -15.13
CA ASP A 123 -11.33 6.64 -15.77
C ASP A 123 -12.47 7.68 -15.79
N ASP A 124 -12.91 8.07 -16.99
CA ASP A 124 -13.90 9.14 -17.19
C ASP A 124 -15.27 8.79 -16.58
N GLU A 125 -15.67 7.51 -16.56
CA GLU A 125 -16.93 7.08 -15.96
C GLU A 125 -16.86 7.24 -14.43
N VAL A 126 -15.76 6.79 -13.83
CA VAL A 126 -15.50 6.97 -12.38
C VAL A 126 -15.43 8.45 -12.02
N ALA A 127 -14.71 9.25 -12.81
CA ALA A 127 -14.58 10.69 -12.59
C ALA A 127 -15.93 11.41 -12.65
N GLY A 128 -16.76 11.08 -13.64
CA GLY A 128 -18.11 11.62 -13.80
C GLY A 128 -19.00 11.29 -12.61
N GLN A 129 -19.04 10.01 -12.20
CA GLN A 129 -19.87 9.55 -11.10
C GLN A 129 -19.45 10.17 -9.75
N VAL A 130 -18.14 10.20 -9.46
CA VAL A 130 -17.61 10.82 -8.24
C VAL A 130 -17.88 12.31 -8.23
N THR A 131 -17.70 13.00 -9.35
CA THR A 131 -17.97 14.45 -9.44
C THR A 131 -19.45 14.75 -9.22
N ALA A 132 -20.36 13.95 -9.79
CA ALA A 132 -21.79 14.09 -9.55
C ALA A 132 -22.15 13.97 -8.06
N ASP A 133 -21.60 12.97 -7.36
CA ASP A 133 -21.80 12.80 -5.90
C ASP A 133 -21.22 13.98 -5.10
N LEU A 134 -20.01 14.45 -5.47
CA LEU A 134 -19.39 15.61 -4.81
C LEU A 134 -20.18 16.90 -5.00
N LEU A 135 -20.79 17.12 -6.17
CA LEU A 135 -21.66 18.27 -6.43
C LEU A 135 -22.95 18.25 -5.59
N GLN A 136 -23.43 17.07 -5.20
CA GLN A 136 -24.55 16.93 -4.26
C GLN A 136 -24.17 17.30 -2.82
N ARG A 137 -22.89 17.56 -2.53
CA ARG A 137 -22.41 17.97 -1.20
C ARG A 137 -22.23 19.50 -1.16
N PRO A 138 -23.19 20.28 -0.63
CA PRO A 138 -23.26 21.73 -0.81
C PRO A 138 -22.07 22.50 -0.21
N THR A 139 -21.40 21.95 0.81
CA THR A 139 -20.18 22.55 1.37
C THR A 139 -18.97 22.36 0.45
N VAL A 140 -18.86 21.19 -0.19
CA VAL A 140 -17.76 20.86 -1.11
C VAL A 140 -17.93 21.62 -2.42
N ALA A 141 -19.11 21.56 -3.03
CA ALA A 141 -19.43 22.24 -4.28
C ALA A 141 -19.13 23.75 -4.20
N ARG A 142 -19.63 24.43 -3.14
CA ARG A 142 -19.36 25.85 -2.92
C ARG A 142 -17.86 26.15 -2.77
N LYS A 143 -17.14 25.34 -1.99
CA LYS A 143 -15.69 25.54 -1.78
C LYS A 143 -14.90 25.40 -3.09
N VAL A 144 -15.22 24.40 -3.90
CA VAL A 144 -14.56 24.17 -5.19
C VAL A 144 -14.91 25.26 -6.20
N MET A 145 -16.17 25.66 -6.32
CA MET A 145 -16.58 26.74 -7.23
C MET A 145 -15.92 28.07 -6.87
N LEU A 146 -15.81 28.39 -5.58
CA LEU A 146 -15.10 29.59 -5.12
C LEU A 146 -13.60 29.54 -5.43
N LEU A 147 -12.96 28.37 -5.31
CA LEU A 147 -11.56 28.19 -5.68
C LEU A 147 -11.35 28.28 -7.21
N GLY A 148 -12.24 27.70 -8.01
CA GLY A 148 -12.21 27.81 -9.47
C GLY A 148 -12.45 29.25 -9.97
N LEU A 149 -13.29 30.02 -9.29
CA LEU A 149 -13.51 31.44 -9.56
C LEU A 149 -12.32 32.34 -9.17
N LEU A 150 -11.40 31.86 -8.32
CA LEU A 150 -10.17 32.59 -7.95
C LEU A 150 -9.01 32.31 -8.93
N GLU A 151 -8.93 31.10 -9.49
CA GLU A 151 -7.96 30.74 -10.54
C GLU A 151 -8.36 31.33 -11.92
N ILE A 152 -9.66 31.55 -12.16
CA ILE A 152 -10.15 32.36 -13.28
C ILE A 152 -10.08 33.83 -12.85
N GLY A 153 -8.93 34.46 -13.04
CA GLY A 153 -8.69 35.87 -12.69
C GLY A 153 -9.82 36.83 -13.14
N PRO A 154 -9.93 38.02 -12.51
CA PRO A 154 -11.06 38.92 -12.67
C PRO A 154 -11.09 39.47 -14.10
N GLY A 155 -11.84 38.83 -15.00
CA GLY A 155 -11.88 39.27 -16.39
C GLY A 155 -12.54 38.33 -17.40
N ARG A 156 -12.82 37.07 -17.08
CA ARG A 156 -13.61 36.19 -17.96
C ARG A 156 -14.98 35.93 -17.37
N ARG A 157 -15.96 36.75 -17.77
CA ARG A 157 -17.37 36.37 -17.68
C ARG A 157 -17.54 35.09 -18.51
N LEU A 158 -17.84 33.98 -17.83
CA LEU A 158 -18.60 32.91 -18.45
C LEU A 158 -19.96 33.52 -18.80
N VAL A 159 -20.15 33.85 -20.08
CA VAL A 159 -21.50 33.99 -20.63
C VAL A 159 -22.06 32.58 -20.56
N ALA A 160 -22.80 32.30 -19.49
CA ALA A 160 -23.67 31.15 -19.47
C ALA A 160 -24.74 31.44 -20.52
N GLU A 161 -24.55 30.90 -21.73
CA GLU A 161 -25.68 30.69 -22.63
C GLU A 161 -26.60 29.71 -21.91
N LEU A 162 -27.61 30.26 -21.23
CA LEU A 162 -28.75 29.48 -20.80
C LEU A 162 -29.35 28.85 -22.06
N PRO A 163 -29.61 27.53 -22.09
CA PRO A 163 -30.46 26.98 -23.13
C PRO A 163 -31.81 27.72 -23.10
N PRO A 164 -32.42 28.04 -24.25
CA PRO A 164 -33.65 28.81 -24.29
C PRO A 164 -34.70 28.15 -23.41
N GLY A 165 -35.23 28.93 -22.47
CA GLY A 165 -36.27 28.48 -21.56
C GLY A 165 -37.50 28.09 -22.36
N ARG A 166 -37.81 26.79 -22.38
CA ARG A 166 -39.12 26.30 -22.79
C ARG A 166 -40.13 26.66 -21.71
N ASP A 167 -41.21 27.32 -22.09
CA ASP A 167 -42.37 27.43 -21.21
C ASP A 167 -42.98 26.04 -20.97
N GLY A 168 -43.86 25.92 -19.97
CA GLY A 168 -44.56 24.67 -19.64
C GLY A 168 -45.47 24.11 -20.74
N ARG A 169 -45.37 24.59 -21.99
CA ARG A 169 -46.05 24.07 -23.18
C ARG A 169 -45.11 23.88 -24.39
N GLY A 170 -43.79 24.01 -24.22
CA GLY A 170 -42.80 23.58 -25.21
C GLY A 170 -42.72 24.40 -26.50
N ARG A 171 -42.91 25.73 -26.45
CA ARG A 171 -42.58 26.61 -27.58
C ARG A 171 -41.39 27.53 -27.28
N ASP A 172 -40.57 27.77 -28.29
CA ASP A 172 -39.42 28.68 -28.22
C ASP A 172 -39.89 30.14 -28.18
N VAL A 173 -39.40 30.91 -27.21
CA VAL A 173 -39.72 32.33 -27.05
C VAL A 173 -38.69 33.14 -27.84
N ALA A 174 -39.13 33.77 -28.94
CA ALA A 174 -38.28 34.64 -29.74
C ALA A 174 -37.93 35.93 -28.97
N GLU A 175 -36.64 36.25 -28.96
CA GLU A 175 -36.02 37.39 -28.28
C GLU A 175 -36.48 38.72 -28.91
N ILE A 176 -37.17 39.55 -28.12
CA ILE A 176 -37.54 40.92 -28.52
C ILE A 176 -36.33 41.83 -28.29
N ARG A 177 -35.77 42.36 -29.37
CA ARG A 177 -34.67 43.33 -29.34
C ARG A 177 -35.24 44.76 -29.22
N PRO A 178 -34.84 45.57 -28.24
CA PRO A 178 -35.28 46.97 -28.14
C PRO A 178 -34.47 47.89 -29.09
N PRO A 179 -34.99 49.11 -29.39
CA PRO A 179 -34.48 50.00 -30.45
C PRO A 179 -33.09 50.59 -30.19
#